data_AF-A0A8T0TB99-F1
#
_entry.id   AF-A0A8T0TB99-F1
#
_cell.length_a   1.000
_cell.length_b   1.000
_cell.length_c   1.000
_cell.angle_alpha   90.00
_cell.angle_beta   90.00
_cell.angle_gamma   90.00
#
_symmetry.space_group_name_H-M   'P 1'
#
loop_
_entity.id
_entity.type
_entity.pdbx_description
1 polymer ?
#
loop_
_entity_poly.entity_id
_entity_poly.type
_entity_poly.pdbx_seq_one_letter_code
_entity_poly.pdbx_strand_id
1 'polypeptide(L)'
;MPPPPPSTAAAAAAAAAQQLESLLPRLATPSHHEQFHARLLTSGLLGSHSVLRARFLDRLALSPHAAALPHALRLLRSLPSPATNDLNAALRGLAASPQPARCLLLLAGRLHPAPAGAPPRPRLDALSLSFALKAAARCSGAFATLQLHAILVRLGVAADVRLMTTLLDSYAKCGDLRSARKVFDEMPVRDVATWNALLAGLAQGTEPDLALALFRRLAGSYRELLPREEPNEVTVVAALSACAQLGALQDGLGVHDFARNIGTANNVRVCNALIDMYSKCGSLSRALRVFHSMKLEDRTLVSYNATIQALSTHGLGADALKLFDEMPAWIEPDEITYLAVLGGCNHAGLVNDGRRVFDSMRVPPNMKHYGTIVDLLGRAGHLDEAHDMIMRMPFPADIVLWQTMLGVAKMHGNVELAESAAAKLAELGSNVDGDYVLLSNVYASKARWADVGRVRDTMRSNDVRKVPGFSYTEIDGVMHKFINGDKEHHRWREIYRALDNIVSRISELGYEPQTSNVLHDIGEEEKQYALCYHSEKLAIAFGLISTPPGETIRVIKNLRICGDCHVVAKLISKAYGRVIIIRDRARFHQFEDGQCSCRDYW
;
A
#
# COMPACT_ATOMS: atom_id res chain seq x y z
N MET A 1 -54.73 21.81 -30.93
CA MET A 1 -53.90 22.99 -31.25
C MET A 1 -52.46 22.63 -31.01
N PRO A 2 -51.56 22.76 -32.00
CA PRO A 2 -50.12 22.65 -31.77
C PRO A 2 -49.68 23.78 -30.81
N PRO A 3 -48.60 23.60 -30.02
CA PRO A 3 -48.08 24.68 -29.20
C PRO A 3 -47.69 25.86 -30.09
N PRO A 4 -47.89 27.11 -29.63
CA PRO A 4 -47.47 28.28 -30.39
C PRO A 4 -45.95 28.21 -30.64
N PRO A 5 -45.47 28.68 -31.81
CA PRO A 5 -44.04 28.71 -32.10
C PRO A 5 -43.31 29.54 -31.02
N PRO A 6 -42.10 29.13 -30.61
CA PRO A 6 -41.33 29.88 -29.63
C PRO A 6 -41.12 31.32 -30.12
N SER A 7 -41.22 32.29 -29.21
CA SER A 7 -40.88 33.69 -29.53
C SER A 7 -39.48 33.78 -30.13
N THR A 8 -39.25 34.72 -31.04
CA THR A 8 -37.95 34.94 -31.71
C THR A 8 -36.77 35.04 -30.73
N ALA A 9 -37.00 35.58 -29.54
CA ALA A 9 -36.01 35.66 -28.46
C ALA A 9 -35.69 34.30 -27.82
N ALA A 10 -36.69 33.42 -27.63
CA ALA A 10 -36.48 32.08 -27.06
C ALA A 10 -35.72 31.17 -28.05
N ALA A 11 -36.00 31.29 -29.35
CA ALA A 11 -35.26 30.58 -30.39
C ALA A 11 -33.79 31.02 -30.47
N ALA A 12 -33.53 32.34 -30.36
CA ALA A 12 -32.17 32.87 -30.35
C ALA A 12 -31.37 32.44 -29.11
N ALA A 13 -31.99 32.43 -27.91
CA ALA A 13 -31.36 31.96 -26.68
C ALA A 13 -31.03 30.46 -26.74
N ALA A 14 -31.91 29.64 -27.32
CA ALA A 14 -31.67 28.21 -27.52
C ALA A 14 -30.51 27.95 -28.50
N ALA A 15 -30.44 28.69 -29.61
CA ALA A 15 -29.34 28.59 -30.57
C ALA A 15 -28.00 29.02 -29.94
N ALA A 16 -27.99 30.10 -29.15
CA ALA A 16 -26.80 30.56 -28.43
C ALA A 16 -26.34 29.53 -27.37
N ALA A 17 -27.27 28.91 -26.64
CA ALA A 17 -26.97 27.86 -25.68
C ALA A 17 -26.35 26.64 -26.35
N GLN A 18 -26.91 26.19 -27.48
CA GLN A 18 -26.40 25.06 -28.26
C GLN A 18 -24.99 25.34 -28.81
N GLN A 19 -24.75 26.55 -29.30
CA GLN A 19 -23.42 26.97 -29.75
C GLN A 19 -22.40 26.94 -28.61
N LEU A 20 -22.72 27.51 -27.44
CA LEU A 20 -21.83 27.47 -26.28
C LEU A 20 -21.62 26.05 -25.76
N GLU A 21 -22.64 25.20 -25.76
CA GLU A 21 -22.53 23.81 -25.34
C GLU A 21 -21.52 23.03 -26.18
N SER A 22 -21.47 23.29 -27.49
CA SER A 22 -20.48 22.70 -28.40
C SER A 22 -19.02 23.09 -28.09
N LEU A 23 -18.82 24.21 -27.39
CA LEU A 23 -17.49 24.73 -27.02
C LEU A 23 -16.98 24.17 -25.69
N LEU A 24 -17.84 23.61 -24.84
CA LEU A 24 -17.45 23.07 -23.52
C LEU A 24 -16.28 22.07 -23.57
N PRO A 25 -16.21 21.13 -24.54
CA PRO A 25 -15.07 20.21 -24.62
C PRO A 25 -13.74 20.89 -25.00
N ARG A 26 -13.78 22.11 -25.54
CA ARG A 26 -12.60 22.86 -26.03
C ARG A 26 -12.01 23.80 -24.98
N LEU A 27 -12.59 23.86 -23.78
CA LEU A 27 -12.12 24.70 -22.68
C LEU A 27 -10.87 24.10 -22.02
N ALA A 28 -9.72 24.32 -22.66
CA ALA A 28 -8.44 23.77 -22.23
C ALA A 28 -7.62 24.69 -21.31
N THR A 29 -7.85 26.01 -21.31
CA THR A 29 -7.00 26.99 -20.61
C THR A 29 -7.81 27.85 -19.63
N PRO A 30 -7.17 28.47 -18.62
CA PRO A 30 -7.81 29.44 -17.75
C PRO A 30 -8.48 30.59 -18.52
N SER A 31 -7.84 31.09 -19.60
CA SER A 31 -8.42 32.13 -20.43
C SER A 31 -9.69 31.66 -21.14
N HIS A 32 -9.75 30.42 -21.64
CA HIS A 32 -10.97 29.87 -22.22
C HIS A 32 -12.11 29.83 -21.20
N HIS A 33 -11.82 29.47 -19.94
CA HIS A 33 -12.81 29.47 -18.86
C HIS A 33 -13.36 30.88 -18.59
N GLU A 34 -12.51 31.89 -18.53
CA GLU A 34 -12.90 33.29 -18.32
C GLU A 34 -13.75 33.82 -19.48
N GLN A 35 -13.33 33.57 -20.71
CA GLN A 35 -14.08 33.96 -21.91
C GLN A 35 -15.45 33.27 -21.98
N PHE A 36 -15.51 31.98 -21.66
CA PHE A 36 -16.78 31.23 -21.63
C PHE A 36 -17.72 31.77 -20.54
N HIS A 37 -17.18 32.04 -19.35
CA HIS A 37 -17.94 32.64 -18.27
C HIS A 37 -18.48 34.03 -18.64
N ALA A 38 -17.66 34.88 -19.25
CA ALA A 38 -18.06 36.19 -19.74
C ALA A 38 -19.19 36.08 -20.78
N ARG A 39 -19.09 35.13 -21.72
CA ARG A 39 -20.16 34.87 -22.71
C ARG A 39 -21.46 34.37 -22.08
N LEU A 40 -21.39 33.53 -21.04
CA LEU A 40 -22.58 33.10 -20.30
C LEU A 40 -23.27 34.27 -19.58
N LEU A 41 -22.48 35.21 -19.05
CA LEU A 41 -22.99 36.43 -18.41
C LEU A 41 -23.65 37.36 -19.42
N THR A 42 -22.95 37.70 -20.51
CA THR A 42 -23.45 38.68 -21.50
C THR A 42 -24.65 38.18 -22.29
N SER A 43 -24.77 36.86 -22.48
CA SER A 43 -25.94 36.24 -23.12
C SER A 43 -27.13 36.03 -22.17
N GLY A 44 -26.98 36.30 -20.87
CA GLY A 44 -28.01 36.00 -19.86
C GLY A 44 -28.24 34.51 -19.61
N LEU A 45 -27.49 33.62 -20.27
CA LEU A 45 -27.61 32.17 -20.15
C LEU A 45 -27.13 31.65 -18.78
N LEU A 46 -26.28 32.41 -18.08
CA LEU A 46 -25.88 32.06 -16.72
C LEU A 46 -27.08 31.99 -15.77
N GLY A 47 -28.07 32.88 -15.90
CA GLY A 47 -29.28 32.83 -15.08
C GLY A 47 -30.33 31.87 -15.64
N SER A 48 -30.54 31.92 -16.97
CA SER A 48 -31.69 31.31 -17.63
C SER A 48 -31.51 29.84 -18.03
N HIS A 49 -30.28 29.32 -18.16
CA HIS A 49 -30.02 27.98 -18.70
C HIS A 49 -29.23 27.07 -17.74
N SER A 50 -29.93 26.43 -16.79
CA SER A 50 -29.34 25.65 -15.69
C SER A 50 -28.46 24.47 -16.12
N VAL A 51 -28.80 23.76 -17.19
CA VAL A 51 -28.04 22.59 -17.66
C VAL A 51 -26.65 23.00 -18.17
N LEU A 52 -26.60 23.94 -19.12
CA LEU A 52 -25.35 24.50 -19.64
C LEU A 52 -24.46 25.06 -18.53
N ARG A 53 -25.05 25.80 -17.58
CA ARG A 53 -24.33 26.31 -16.41
C ARG A 53 -23.73 25.19 -15.56
N ALA A 54 -24.51 24.16 -15.23
CA ALA A 54 -24.02 23.04 -14.43
C ALA A 54 -22.90 22.26 -15.15
N ARG A 55 -23.02 22.06 -16.48
CA ARG A 55 -21.96 21.45 -17.29
C ARG A 55 -20.69 22.29 -17.33
N PHE A 56 -20.82 23.61 -17.37
CA PHE A 56 -19.67 24.51 -17.27
C PHE A 56 -19.01 24.44 -15.88
N LEU A 57 -19.80 24.44 -14.80
CA LEU A 57 -19.30 24.24 -13.44
C LEU A 57 -18.57 22.90 -13.30
N ASP A 58 -19.10 21.81 -13.86
CA ASP A 58 -18.46 20.48 -13.82
C ASP A 58 -17.12 20.48 -14.56
N ARG A 59 -17.04 21.16 -15.72
CA ARG A 59 -15.78 21.37 -16.46
C ARG A 59 -14.74 22.15 -15.66
N LEU A 60 -15.15 23.24 -15.01
CA LEU A 60 -14.25 24.02 -14.15
C LEU A 60 -13.78 23.20 -12.94
N ALA A 61 -14.70 22.51 -12.29
CA ALA A 61 -14.46 21.78 -11.05
C ALA A 61 -13.53 20.57 -11.24
N LEU A 62 -13.52 19.98 -12.44
CA LEU A 62 -12.67 18.84 -12.82
C LEU A 62 -11.45 19.22 -13.65
N SER A 63 -11.26 20.51 -13.93
CA SER A 63 -10.11 20.97 -14.69
C SER A 63 -8.82 20.74 -13.88
N PRO A 64 -7.71 20.29 -14.51
CA PRO A 64 -6.44 20.09 -13.83
C PRO A 64 -5.77 21.40 -13.40
N HIS A 65 -6.26 22.55 -13.88
CA HIS A 65 -5.71 23.86 -13.55
C HIS A 65 -6.04 24.27 -12.12
N ALA A 66 -5.02 24.61 -11.33
CA ALA A 66 -5.16 24.96 -9.90
C ALA A 66 -6.17 26.09 -9.63
N ALA A 67 -6.33 27.03 -10.56
CA ALA A 67 -7.26 28.16 -10.42
C ALA A 67 -8.72 27.82 -10.77
N ALA A 68 -8.99 26.70 -11.45
CA ALA A 68 -10.31 26.41 -12.01
C ALA A 68 -11.33 25.96 -10.96
N LEU A 69 -10.94 25.11 -10.01
CA LEU A 69 -11.83 24.71 -8.90
C LEU A 69 -12.20 25.91 -8.00
N PRO A 70 -11.26 26.77 -7.55
CA PRO A 70 -11.60 28.03 -6.90
C PRO A 70 -12.57 28.91 -7.71
N HIS A 71 -12.39 28.96 -9.04
CA HIS A 71 -13.30 29.68 -9.93
C HIS A 71 -14.71 29.09 -9.95
N ALA A 72 -14.84 27.76 -10.05
CA ALA A 72 -16.13 27.07 -9.95
C ALA A 72 -16.85 27.37 -8.64
N LEU A 73 -16.12 27.37 -7.51
CA LEU A 73 -16.68 27.65 -6.20
C LEU A 73 -17.12 29.12 -6.04
N ARG A 74 -16.40 30.07 -6.65
CA ARG A 74 -16.82 31.47 -6.69
C ARG A 74 -18.08 31.65 -7.52
N LEU A 75 -18.13 31.01 -8.70
CA LEU A 75 -19.31 31.03 -9.56
C LEU A 75 -20.54 30.44 -8.86
N LEU A 76 -20.40 29.29 -8.19
CA LEU A 76 -21.51 28.70 -7.43
C LEU A 76 -22.04 29.65 -6.35
N ARG A 77 -21.16 30.38 -5.65
CA ARG A 77 -21.53 31.34 -4.61
C ARG A 77 -22.19 32.59 -5.15
N SER A 78 -21.90 33.00 -6.38
CA SER A 78 -22.52 34.17 -7.00
C SER A 78 -23.92 33.88 -7.57
N LEU A 79 -24.34 32.62 -7.63
CA LEU A 79 -25.68 32.26 -8.09
C LEU A 79 -26.72 32.55 -6.99
N PRO A 80 -27.78 33.34 -7.28
CA PRO A 80 -28.81 33.67 -6.29
C PRO A 80 -29.64 32.44 -5.88
N SER A 81 -29.84 31.50 -6.81
CA SER A 81 -30.58 30.25 -6.57
C SER A 81 -29.91 29.10 -7.33
N PRO A 82 -28.84 28.50 -6.79
CA PRO A 82 -28.14 27.40 -7.46
C PRO A 82 -29.01 26.14 -7.50
N ALA A 83 -28.99 25.43 -8.63
CA ALA A 83 -29.67 24.14 -8.78
C ALA A 83 -28.85 23.01 -8.12
N THR A 84 -29.48 21.85 -7.89
CA THR A 84 -28.79 20.67 -7.35
C THR A 84 -27.61 20.24 -8.23
N ASN A 85 -27.73 20.33 -9.56
CA ASN A 85 -26.63 20.02 -10.48
C ASN A 85 -25.45 21.01 -10.37
N ASP A 86 -25.71 22.28 -10.08
CA ASP A 86 -24.67 23.28 -9.84
C ASP A 86 -23.87 22.91 -8.57
N LEU A 87 -24.56 22.48 -7.51
CA LEU A 87 -23.95 21.99 -6.27
C LEU A 87 -23.17 20.67 -6.50
N ASN A 88 -23.75 19.71 -7.23
CA ASN A 88 -23.13 18.41 -7.52
C ASN A 88 -21.81 18.58 -8.27
N ALA A 89 -21.72 19.50 -9.23
CA ALA A 89 -20.47 19.82 -9.91
C ALA A 89 -19.38 20.28 -8.94
N ALA A 90 -19.71 21.17 -8.00
CA ALA A 90 -18.77 21.63 -6.99
C ALA A 90 -18.37 20.53 -6.00
N LEU A 91 -19.32 19.73 -5.50
CA LEU A 91 -19.04 18.60 -4.62
C LEU A 91 -18.13 17.57 -5.30
N ARG A 92 -18.37 17.27 -6.58
CA ARG A 92 -17.54 16.37 -7.37
C ARG A 92 -16.10 16.85 -7.49
N GLY A 93 -15.90 18.14 -7.84
CA GLY A 93 -14.56 18.72 -7.90
C GLY A 93 -13.85 18.74 -6.56
N LEU A 94 -14.54 19.12 -5.48
CA LEU A 94 -13.99 19.10 -4.12
C LEU A 94 -13.62 17.68 -3.67
N ALA A 95 -14.48 16.69 -3.93
CA ALA A 95 -14.21 15.29 -3.60
C ALA A 95 -13.03 14.71 -4.40
N ALA A 96 -12.80 15.19 -5.62
CA ALA A 96 -11.66 14.82 -6.45
C ALA A 96 -10.36 15.57 -6.07
N SER A 97 -10.48 16.72 -5.41
CA SER A 97 -9.36 17.61 -5.08
C SER A 97 -8.38 17.01 -4.04
N PRO A 98 -7.18 17.61 -3.88
CA PRO A 98 -6.26 17.25 -2.79
C PRO A 98 -6.81 17.52 -1.38
N GLN A 99 -7.90 18.28 -1.24
CA GLN A 99 -8.53 18.63 0.04
C GLN A 99 -9.99 18.13 0.10
N PRO A 100 -10.22 16.80 0.09
CA PRO A 100 -11.58 16.23 0.04
C PRO A 100 -12.45 16.63 1.23
N ALA A 101 -11.88 16.95 2.40
CA ALA A 101 -12.60 17.43 3.56
C ALA A 101 -13.46 18.69 3.27
N ARG A 102 -13.04 19.53 2.32
CA ARG A 102 -13.83 20.72 1.91
C ARG A 102 -15.15 20.36 1.25
N CYS A 103 -15.26 19.19 0.62
CA CYS A 103 -16.53 18.65 0.12
C CYS A 103 -17.52 18.44 1.27
N LEU A 104 -17.06 17.81 2.36
CA LEU A 104 -17.86 17.53 3.55
C LEU A 104 -18.30 18.83 4.24
N LEU A 105 -17.39 19.81 4.35
CA LEU A 105 -17.72 21.13 4.90
C LEU A 105 -18.77 21.87 4.07
N LEU A 106 -18.66 21.83 2.74
CA LEU A 106 -19.66 22.43 1.86
C LEU A 106 -21.02 21.77 2.06
N LEU A 107 -21.09 20.44 2.15
CA LEU A 107 -22.34 19.71 2.39
C LEU A 107 -22.92 20.03 3.78
N ALA A 108 -22.09 20.00 4.83
CA ALA A 108 -22.50 20.31 6.20
C ALA A 108 -23.13 21.71 6.30
N GLY A 109 -22.49 22.71 5.67
CA GLY A 109 -23.03 24.06 5.57
C GLY A 109 -24.42 24.13 4.92
N ARG A 110 -24.77 23.18 4.05
CA ARG A 110 -26.10 23.07 3.41
C ARG A 110 -27.13 22.36 4.28
N LEU A 111 -26.70 21.47 5.17
CA LEU A 111 -27.58 20.75 6.11
C LEU A 111 -28.08 21.63 7.26
N HIS A 112 -27.35 22.71 7.60
CA HIS A 112 -27.81 23.68 8.60
C HIS A 112 -29.05 24.47 8.11
N PRO A 113 -29.97 24.86 9.03
CA PRO A 113 -31.12 25.69 8.69
C PRO A 113 -30.70 26.97 7.97
N ALA A 114 -31.44 27.36 6.93
CA ALA A 114 -31.20 28.63 6.26
C ALA A 114 -31.67 29.79 7.17
N PRO A 115 -30.94 30.93 7.19
CA PRO A 115 -31.42 32.11 7.91
C PRO A 115 -32.76 32.58 7.32
N ALA A 116 -33.59 33.20 8.16
CA ALA A 116 -34.92 33.68 7.77
C ALA A 116 -34.82 34.63 6.56
N GLY A 117 -35.63 34.38 5.52
CA GLY A 117 -35.63 35.16 4.28
C GLY A 117 -34.60 34.76 3.22
N ALA A 118 -33.77 33.74 3.47
CA ALA A 118 -32.85 33.21 2.47
C ALA A 118 -33.59 32.42 1.37
N PRO A 119 -33.10 32.45 0.11
CA PRO A 119 -33.67 31.64 -0.97
C PRO A 119 -33.60 30.14 -0.64
N PRO A 120 -34.54 29.33 -1.16
CA PRO A 120 -34.57 27.90 -0.94
C PRO A 120 -33.26 27.27 -1.43
N ARG A 121 -32.62 26.48 -0.56
CA ARG A 121 -31.38 25.77 -0.90
C ARG A 121 -31.69 24.57 -1.80
N PRO A 122 -30.81 24.21 -2.74
CA PRO A 122 -30.98 23.02 -3.56
C PRO A 122 -31.07 21.77 -2.67
N ARG A 123 -32.00 20.88 -3.01
CA ARG A 123 -32.17 19.60 -2.30
C ARG A 123 -30.97 18.70 -2.56
N LEU A 124 -30.54 17.97 -1.54
CA LEU A 124 -29.56 16.91 -1.67
C LEU A 124 -30.21 15.70 -2.33
N ASP A 125 -29.50 15.10 -3.26
CA ASP A 125 -29.88 13.89 -3.96
C ASP A 125 -28.85 12.77 -3.76
N ALA A 126 -29.10 11.61 -4.36
CA ALA A 126 -28.19 10.47 -4.34
C ALA A 126 -26.77 10.84 -4.82
N LEU A 127 -26.65 11.68 -5.85
CA LEU A 127 -25.36 12.12 -6.38
C LEU A 127 -24.59 13.00 -5.39
N SER A 128 -25.29 13.95 -4.73
CA SER A 128 -24.71 14.80 -3.69
C SER A 128 -24.05 13.96 -2.61
N LEU A 129 -24.76 12.92 -2.14
CA LEU A 129 -24.31 12.03 -1.09
C LEU A 129 -23.21 11.08 -1.58
N SER A 130 -23.27 10.61 -2.83
CA SER A 130 -22.20 9.82 -3.43
C SER A 130 -20.86 10.57 -3.45
N PHE A 131 -20.86 11.86 -3.84
CA PHE A 131 -19.64 12.67 -3.80
C PHE A 131 -19.13 12.92 -2.38
N ALA A 132 -20.03 13.15 -1.43
CA ALA A 132 -19.66 13.31 -0.03
C ALA A 132 -19.08 12.02 0.58
N LEU A 133 -19.66 10.85 0.28
CA LEU A 133 -19.14 9.55 0.73
C LEU A 133 -17.74 9.27 0.14
N LYS A 134 -17.53 9.60 -1.14
CA LYS A 134 -16.20 9.51 -1.77
C LYS A 134 -15.18 10.43 -1.10
N ALA A 135 -15.59 11.64 -0.72
CA ALA A 135 -14.75 12.54 0.03
C ALA A 135 -14.43 12.00 1.44
N ALA A 136 -15.44 11.48 2.16
CA ALA A 136 -15.25 10.85 3.46
C ALA A 136 -14.30 9.64 3.40
N ALA A 137 -14.45 8.80 2.37
CA ALA A 137 -13.57 7.66 2.11
C ALA A 137 -12.12 8.11 1.91
N ARG A 138 -11.89 9.17 1.11
CA ARG A 138 -10.55 9.75 0.90
C ARG A 138 -9.97 10.42 2.14
N CYS A 139 -10.81 10.85 3.07
CA CYS A 139 -10.40 11.40 4.37
C CYS A 139 -10.22 10.32 5.45
N SER A 140 -10.51 9.05 5.17
CA SER A 140 -10.66 8.00 6.20
C SER A 140 -11.60 8.44 7.34
N GLY A 141 -12.64 9.22 7.01
CA GLY A 141 -13.50 9.91 7.96
C GLY A 141 -14.67 9.05 8.45
N ALA A 142 -14.43 8.09 9.35
CA ALA A 142 -15.46 7.17 9.85
C ALA A 142 -16.72 7.88 10.40
N PHE A 143 -16.54 8.95 11.17
CA PHE A 143 -17.65 9.73 11.71
C PHE A 143 -18.49 10.42 10.62
N ALA A 144 -17.82 10.98 9.61
CA ALA A 144 -18.51 11.60 8.48
C ALA A 144 -19.30 10.56 7.67
N THR A 145 -18.74 9.37 7.47
CA THR A 145 -19.43 8.25 6.80
C THR A 145 -20.68 7.83 7.56
N LEU A 146 -20.61 7.73 8.89
CA LEU A 146 -21.77 7.41 9.73
C LEU A 146 -22.88 8.48 9.63
N GLN A 147 -22.52 9.76 9.68
CA GLN A 147 -23.47 10.86 9.52
C GLN A 147 -24.14 10.84 8.14
N LEU A 148 -23.36 10.60 7.08
CA LEU A 148 -23.87 10.48 5.72
C LEU A 148 -24.80 9.25 5.59
N HIS A 149 -24.48 8.14 6.25
CA HIS A 149 -25.36 6.96 6.32
C HIS A 149 -26.71 7.30 6.94
N ALA A 150 -26.73 7.99 8.08
CA ALA A 150 -27.98 8.42 8.72
C ALA A 150 -28.82 9.34 7.80
N ILE A 151 -28.16 10.22 7.05
CA ILE A 151 -28.83 11.10 6.07
C ILE A 151 -29.42 10.28 4.91
N LEU A 152 -28.69 9.29 4.39
CA LEU A 152 -29.16 8.39 3.32
C LEU A 152 -30.44 7.66 3.73
N VAL A 153 -30.45 7.08 4.94
CA VAL A 153 -31.61 6.37 5.49
C VAL A 153 -32.78 7.33 5.64
N ARG A 154 -32.56 8.51 6.21
CA ARG A 154 -33.62 9.52 6.42
C ARG A 154 -34.23 10.04 5.11
N LEU A 155 -33.44 10.13 4.04
CA LEU A 155 -33.91 10.56 2.72
C LEU A 155 -34.56 9.43 1.90
N GLY A 156 -34.52 8.18 2.38
CA GLY A 156 -35.14 7.05 1.70
C GLY A 156 -34.47 6.66 0.38
N VAL A 157 -33.20 7.00 0.18
CA VAL A 157 -32.46 6.75 -1.07
C VAL A 157 -31.62 5.46 -1.04
N ALA A 158 -31.81 4.60 -0.02
CA ALA A 158 -31.06 3.35 0.16
C ALA A 158 -31.37 2.27 -0.88
N ALA A 159 -32.41 2.45 -1.71
CA ALA A 159 -32.70 1.55 -2.83
C ALA A 159 -31.71 1.69 -4.00
N ASP A 160 -30.93 2.77 -4.05
CA ASP A 160 -29.91 2.97 -5.09
C ASP A 160 -28.67 2.10 -4.79
N VAL A 161 -28.52 1.00 -5.54
CA VAL A 161 -27.40 0.05 -5.40
C VAL A 161 -26.04 0.74 -5.54
N ARG A 162 -25.89 1.71 -6.45
CA ARG A 162 -24.60 2.39 -6.69
C ARG A 162 -24.23 3.28 -5.51
N LEU A 163 -25.22 3.92 -4.90
CA LEU A 163 -25.04 4.74 -3.70
C LEU A 163 -24.68 3.87 -2.50
N MET A 164 -25.35 2.73 -2.33
CA MET A 164 -25.04 1.77 -1.26
C MET A 164 -23.65 1.13 -1.44
N THR A 165 -23.23 0.83 -2.67
CA THR A 165 -21.84 0.41 -2.97
C THR A 165 -20.84 1.51 -2.62
N THR A 166 -21.17 2.79 -2.85
CA THR A 166 -20.31 3.92 -2.45
C THR A 166 -20.23 4.04 -0.92
N LEU A 167 -21.34 3.78 -0.21
CA LEU A 167 -21.38 3.79 1.25
C LEU A 167 -20.53 2.66 1.84
N LEU A 168 -20.66 1.46 1.28
CA LEU A 168 -19.85 0.30 1.64
C LEU A 168 -18.36 0.60 1.44
N ASP A 169 -17.95 1.08 0.27
CA ASP A 169 -16.56 1.48 -0.03
C ASP A 169 -16.05 2.54 0.96
N SER A 170 -16.92 3.48 1.36
CA SER A 170 -16.58 4.50 2.35
C SER A 170 -16.32 3.90 3.73
N TYR A 171 -17.17 2.99 4.21
CA TYR A 171 -16.92 2.28 5.48
C TYR A 171 -15.62 1.47 5.43
N ALA A 172 -15.43 0.72 4.36
CA ALA A 172 -14.24 -0.11 4.19
C ALA A 172 -12.95 0.72 4.22
N LYS A 173 -12.89 1.83 3.48
CA LYS A 173 -11.73 2.74 3.46
C LYS A 173 -11.52 3.52 4.76
N CYS A 174 -12.56 3.67 5.57
CA CYS A 174 -12.43 4.24 6.92
C CYS A 174 -12.00 3.20 7.97
N GLY A 175 -11.79 1.94 7.58
CA GLY A 175 -11.39 0.86 8.48
C GLY A 175 -12.54 0.19 9.24
N ASP A 176 -13.79 0.62 9.05
CA ASP A 176 -14.97 -0.01 9.65
C ASP A 176 -15.52 -1.14 8.76
N LEU A 177 -14.75 -2.22 8.67
CA LEU A 177 -15.07 -3.40 7.87
C LEU A 177 -16.36 -4.09 8.34
N ARG A 178 -16.70 -3.98 9.63
CA ARG A 178 -17.93 -4.53 10.21
C ARG A 178 -19.16 -3.83 9.64
N SER A 179 -19.18 -2.50 9.66
CA SER A 179 -20.28 -1.73 9.04
C SER A 179 -20.33 -1.93 7.53
N ALA A 180 -19.18 -2.02 6.85
CA ALA A 180 -19.13 -2.31 5.42
C ALA A 180 -19.80 -3.67 5.10
N ARG A 181 -19.48 -4.72 5.86
CA ARG A 181 -20.11 -6.04 5.71
C ARG A 181 -21.60 -6.01 6.04
N LYS A 182 -22.00 -5.29 7.09
CA LYS A 182 -23.43 -5.15 7.43
C LYS A 182 -24.23 -4.48 6.30
N VAL A 183 -23.70 -3.39 5.73
CA VAL A 183 -24.31 -2.75 4.55
C VAL A 183 -24.39 -3.75 3.39
N PHE A 184 -23.31 -4.49 3.13
CA PHE A 184 -23.31 -5.52 2.10
C PHE A 184 -24.40 -6.56 2.33
N ASP A 185 -24.56 -7.09 3.55
CA ASP A 185 -25.52 -8.15 3.88
C ASP A 185 -26.97 -7.66 3.83
N GLU A 186 -27.23 -6.39 4.13
CA GLU A 186 -28.56 -5.76 4.08
C GLU A 186 -28.99 -5.35 2.65
N MET A 187 -28.07 -5.29 1.67
CA MET A 187 -28.42 -4.94 0.28
C MET A 187 -29.27 -6.05 -0.39
N PRO A 188 -30.49 -5.75 -0.86
CA PRO A 188 -31.35 -6.76 -1.50
C PRO A 188 -30.86 -7.13 -2.91
N VAL A 189 -30.22 -6.18 -3.59
CA VAL A 189 -29.66 -6.34 -4.94
C VAL A 189 -28.19 -5.98 -4.87
N ARG A 190 -27.34 -6.86 -5.42
CA ARG A 190 -25.91 -6.67 -5.53
C ARG A 190 -25.50 -6.80 -6.99
N ASP A 191 -24.41 -6.14 -7.32
CA ASP A 191 -23.72 -6.27 -8.60
C ASP A 191 -22.24 -6.57 -8.35
N VAL A 192 -21.51 -6.88 -9.41
CA VAL A 192 -20.07 -7.17 -9.33
C VAL A 192 -19.29 -6.02 -8.67
N ALA A 193 -19.74 -4.76 -8.84
CA ALA A 193 -19.12 -3.62 -8.19
C ALA A 193 -19.29 -3.66 -6.66
N THR A 194 -20.45 -4.12 -6.18
CA THR A 194 -20.74 -4.32 -4.75
C THR A 194 -19.81 -5.38 -4.15
N TRP A 195 -19.65 -6.52 -4.83
CA TRP A 195 -18.72 -7.59 -4.44
C TRP A 195 -17.27 -7.10 -4.44
N ASN A 196 -16.86 -6.41 -5.49
CA ASN A 196 -15.50 -5.89 -5.65
C ASN A 196 -15.16 -4.84 -4.59
N ALA A 197 -16.10 -3.97 -4.22
CA ALA A 197 -15.89 -2.97 -3.17
C ALA A 197 -15.62 -3.64 -1.81
N LEU A 198 -16.39 -4.68 -1.46
CA LEU A 198 -16.16 -5.42 -0.22
C LEU A 198 -14.87 -6.25 -0.27
N LEU A 199 -14.63 -6.97 -1.38
CA LEU A 199 -13.40 -7.74 -1.57
C LEU A 199 -12.17 -6.86 -1.45
N ALA A 200 -12.13 -5.72 -2.15
CA ALA A 200 -11.01 -4.79 -2.09
C ALA A 200 -10.86 -4.17 -0.69
N GLY A 201 -11.98 -3.84 -0.03
CA GLY A 201 -11.99 -3.33 1.33
C GLY A 201 -11.38 -4.30 2.35
N LEU A 202 -11.81 -5.56 2.32
CA LEU A 202 -11.27 -6.63 3.16
C LEU A 202 -9.80 -6.92 2.81
N ALA A 203 -9.48 -6.99 1.52
CA ALA A 203 -8.14 -7.28 1.03
C ALA A 203 -7.12 -6.18 1.34
N GLN A 204 -7.53 -4.92 1.43
CA GLN A 204 -6.66 -3.80 1.78
C GLN A 204 -6.68 -3.46 3.28
N GLY A 205 -7.68 -3.96 4.00
CA GLY A 205 -7.86 -3.75 5.43
C GLY A 205 -7.12 -4.78 6.29
N THR A 206 -7.67 -5.06 7.47
CA THR A 206 -7.06 -5.95 8.46
C THR A 206 -7.50 -7.41 8.35
N GLU A 207 -8.38 -7.75 7.38
CA GLU A 207 -9.02 -9.06 7.25
C GLU A 207 -8.86 -9.67 5.83
N PRO A 208 -7.62 -9.80 5.29
CA PRO A 208 -7.40 -10.35 3.95
C PRO A 208 -7.77 -11.84 3.82
N ASP A 209 -7.77 -12.59 4.92
CA ASP A 209 -8.25 -13.97 5.01
C ASP A 209 -9.74 -14.08 4.69
N LEU A 210 -10.55 -13.15 5.22
CA LEU A 210 -11.98 -13.07 4.91
C LEU A 210 -12.22 -12.63 3.47
N ALA A 211 -11.33 -11.80 2.89
CA ALA A 211 -11.39 -11.46 1.47
C ALA A 211 -11.23 -12.72 0.60
N LEU A 212 -10.29 -13.61 0.93
CA LEU A 212 -10.12 -14.88 0.23
C LEU A 212 -11.30 -15.83 0.44
N ALA A 213 -11.83 -15.94 1.66
CA ALA A 213 -13.03 -16.74 1.92
C ALA A 213 -14.22 -16.25 1.08
N LEU A 214 -14.40 -14.92 0.99
CA LEU A 214 -15.43 -14.30 0.17
C LEU A 214 -15.21 -14.56 -1.33
N PHE A 215 -13.96 -14.46 -1.80
CA PHE A 215 -13.60 -14.79 -3.18
C PHE A 215 -13.87 -16.27 -3.49
N ARG A 216 -13.45 -17.21 -2.64
CA ARG A 216 -13.70 -18.65 -2.84
C ARG A 216 -15.19 -18.95 -2.94
N ARG A 217 -16.02 -18.30 -2.12
CA ARG A 217 -17.48 -18.40 -2.21
C ARG A 217 -17.99 -17.93 -3.57
N LEU A 218 -17.58 -16.74 -3.99
CA LEU A 218 -17.99 -16.14 -5.26
C LEU A 218 -17.47 -16.93 -6.48
N ALA A 219 -16.23 -17.41 -6.44
CA ALA A 219 -15.62 -18.24 -7.47
C ALA A 219 -16.22 -19.65 -7.54
N GLY A 220 -16.68 -20.21 -6.41
CA GLY A 220 -17.32 -21.52 -6.36
C GLY A 220 -18.70 -21.55 -7.01
N SER A 221 -19.46 -20.45 -6.91
CA SER A 221 -20.83 -20.35 -7.45
C SER A 221 -20.94 -19.48 -8.69
N TYR A 222 -19.83 -19.02 -9.30
CA TYR A 222 -19.86 -17.93 -10.27
C TYR A 222 -20.71 -18.21 -11.52
N ARG A 223 -20.85 -19.49 -11.91
CA ARG A 223 -21.66 -19.92 -13.06
C ARG A 223 -23.16 -19.84 -12.80
N GLU A 224 -23.57 -19.76 -11.54
CA GLU A 224 -24.96 -19.64 -11.09
C GLU A 224 -25.33 -18.18 -10.78
N LEU A 225 -24.35 -17.27 -10.82
CA LEU A 225 -24.59 -15.85 -10.57
C LEU A 225 -25.36 -15.22 -11.72
N LEU A 226 -26.12 -14.19 -11.39
CA LEU A 226 -26.75 -13.33 -12.39
C LEU A 226 -25.66 -12.61 -13.21
N PRO A 227 -25.89 -12.28 -14.49
CA PRO A 227 -24.90 -11.59 -15.33
C PRO A 227 -24.34 -10.29 -14.71
N ARG A 228 -25.14 -9.60 -13.89
CA ARG A 228 -24.72 -8.36 -13.19
C ARG A 228 -23.74 -8.61 -12.04
N GLU A 229 -23.62 -9.85 -11.58
CA GLU A 229 -22.80 -10.29 -10.45
C GLU A 229 -21.59 -11.12 -10.90
N GLU A 230 -21.45 -11.36 -12.21
CA GLU A 230 -20.36 -12.14 -12.77
C GLU A 230 -18.98 -11.54 -12.41
N PRO A 231 -18.03 -12.37 -11.94
CA PRO A 231 -16.70 -11.91 -11.59
C PRO A 231 -15.95 -11.36 -12.79
N ASN A 232 -15.16 -10.32 -12.59
CA ASN A 232 -14.37 -9.68 -13.64
C ASN A 232 -12.92 -9.45 -13.22
N GLU A 233 -12.16 -8.72 -14.04
CA GLU A 233 -10.74 -8.44 -13.79
C GLU A 233 -10.51 -7.72 -12.45
N VAL A 234 -11.46 -6.89 -12.02
CA VAL A 234 -11.38 -6.17 -10.74
C VAL A 234 -11.56 -7.13 -9.56
N THR A 235 -12.43 -8.14 -9.71
CA THR A 235 -12.59 -9.21 -8.71
C THR A 235 -11.29 -9.99 -8.52
N VAL A 236 -10.65 -10.39 -9.63
CA VAL A 236 -9.39 -11.13 -9.62
C VAL A 236 -8.29 -10.30 -8.97
N VAL A 237 -8.15 -9.01 -9.33
CA VAL A 237 -7.14 -8.12 -8.74
C VAL A 237 -7.31 -7.99 -7.22
N ALA A 238 -8.55 -7.87 -6.72
CA ALA A 238 -8.81 -7.80 -5.28
C ALA A 238 -8.40 -9.09 -4.55
N ALA A 239 -8.72 -10.26 -5.12
CA ALA A 239 -8.33 -11.55 -4.55
C ALA A 239 -6.80 -11.75 -4.57
N LEU A 240 -6.14 -11.42 -5.69
CA LEU A 240 -4.67 -11.47 -5.78
C LEU A 240 -4.00 -10.55 -4.76
N SER A 241 -4.57 -9.37 -4.51
CA SER A 241 -4.07 -8.45 -3.50
C SER A 241 -4.14 -9.05 -2.09
N ALA A 242 -5.23 -9.76 -1.75
CA ALA A 242 -5.33 -10.48 -0.48
C ALA A 242 -4.29 -11.62 -0.37
N CYS A 243 -4.09 -12.41 -1.44
CA CYS A 243 -3.04 -13.44 -1.48
C CYS A 243 -1.65 -12.83 -1.25
N ALA A 244 -1.37 -11.69 -1.89
CA ALA A 244 -0.08 -11.00 -1.78
C ALA A 244 0.20 -10.50 -0.34
N GLN A 245 -0.84 -10.03 0.36
CA GLN A 245 -0.72 -9.59 1.75
C GLN A 245 -0.46 -10.76 2.71
N LEU A 246 -1.17 -11.87 2.50
CA LEU A 246 -1.02 -13.08 3.33
C LEU A 246 0.25 -13.88 3.00
N GLY A 247 0.81 -13.69 1.80
CA GLY A 247 1.85 -14.57 1.27
C GLY A 247 1.31 -15.96 0.89
N ALA A 248 -0.01 -16.09 0.69
CA ALA A 248 -0.70 -17.35 0.41
C ALA A 248 -0.52 -17.76 -1.06
N LEU A 249 0.54 -18.53 -1.33
CA LEU A 249 0.91 -18.88 -2.71
C LEU A 249 -0.12 -19.80 -3.36
N GLN A 250 -0.66 -20.77 -2.62
CA GLN A 250 -1.62 -21.74 -3.16
C GLN A 250 -2.94 -21.07 -3.54
N ASP A 251 -3.46 -20.19 -2.69
CA ASP A 251 -4.62 -19.37 -3.05
C ASP A 251 -4.33 -18.48 -4.26
N GLY A 252 -3.14 -17.87 -4.32
CA GLY A 252 -2.72 -17.08 -5.47
C GLY A 252 -2.68 -17.87 -6.78
N LEU A 253 -2.26 -19.14 -6.74
CA LEU A 253 -2.33 -20.05 -7.88
C LEU A 253 -3.78 -20.33 -8.28
N GLY A 254 -4.65 -20.64 -7.32
CA GLY A 254 -6.08 -20.86 -7.57
C GLY A 254 -6.78 -19.64 -8.18
N VAL A 255 -6.47 -18.43 -7.70
CA VAL A 255 -6.99 -17.17 -8.27
C VAL A 255 -6.47 -16.96 -9.70
N HIS A 256 -5.20 -17.27 -9.97
CA HIS A 256 -4.66 -17.17 -11.33
C HIS A 256 -5.33 -18.19 -12.28
N ASP A 257 -5.57 -19.42 -11.83
CA ASP A 257 -6.28 -20.42 -12.62
C ASP A 257 -7.72 -19.98 -12.89
N PHE A 258 -8.40 -19.42 -11.88
CA PHE A 258 -9.72 -18.79 -12.05
C PHE A 258 -9.70 -17.66 -13.09
N ALA A 259 -8.68 -16.78 -13.04
CA ALA A 259 -8.52 -15.71 -14.02
C ALA A 259 -8.36 -16.23 -15.46
N ARG A 260 -7.73 -17.39 -15.65
CA ARG A 260 -7.67 -18.04 -16.97
C ARG A 260 -9.03 -18.57 -17.39
N ASN A 261 -9.77 -19.18 -16.47
CA ASN A 261 -11.10 -19.73 -16.73
C ASN A 261 -12.14 -18.67 -17.14
N ILE A 262 -12.06 -17.47 -16.58
CA ILE A 262 -12.95 -16.35 -16.96
C ILE A 262 -12.35 -15.45 -18.07
N GLY A 263 -11.20 -15.81 -18.64
CA GLY A 263 -10.59 -15.10 -19.77
C GLY A 263 -9.93 -13.76 -19.42
N THR A 264 -9.65 -13.47 -18.15
CA THR A 264 -9.06 -12.19 -17.70
C THR A 264 -7.56 -12.26 -17.44
N ALA A 265 -6.93 -13.43 -17.55
CA ALA A 265 -5.52 -13.63 -17.19
C ALA A 265 -4.52 -12.76 -17.97
N ASN A 266 -4.85 -12.37 -19.20
CA ASN A 266 -4.00 -11.51 -20.05
C ASN A 266 -4.30 -10.01 -19.87
N ASN A 267 -5.27 -9.64 -19.03
CA ASN A 267 -5.55 -8.24 -18.75
C ASN A 267 -4.37 -7.60 -18.03
N VAL A 268 -3.87 -6.45 -18.51
CA VAL A 268 -2.69 -5.75 -17.95
C VAL A 268 -2.81 -5.51 -16.43
N ARG A 269 -4.00 -5.19 -15.92
CA ARG A 269 -4.21 -4.98 -14.48
C ARG A 269 -4.06 -6.28 -13.69
N VAL A 270 -4.57 -7.40 -14.25
CA VAL A 270 -4.43 -8.73 -13.65
C VAL A 270 -2.96 -9.17 -13.71
N CYS A 271 -2.27 -8.98 -14.84
CA CYS A 271 -0.83 -9.28 -14.94
C CYS A 271 -0.01 -8.52 -13.89
N ASN A 272 -0.26 -7.22 -13.71
CA ASN A 272 0.43 -6.42 -12.69
C ASN A 272 0.15 -6.94 -11.27
N ALA A 273 -1.10 -7.32 -10.97
CA ALA A 273 -1.47 -7.91 -9.68
C ALA A 273 -0.86 -9.31 -9.48
N LEU A 274 -0.73 -10.11 -10.55
CA LEU A 274 -0.06 -11.41 -10.52
C LEU A 274 1.44 -11.27 -10.26
N ILE A 275 2.10 -10.28 -10.85
CA ILE A 275 3.52 -9.97 -10.60
C ILE A 275 3.71 -9.61 -9.11
N ASP A 276 2.89 -8.71 -8.56
CA ASP A 276 2.93 -8.33 -7.14
C ASP A 276 2.66 -9.52 -6.22
N MET A 277 1.60 -10.30 -6.51
CA MET A 277 1.23 -11.49 -5.73
C MET A 277 2.35 -12.53 -5.74
N TYR A 278 2.81 -12.96 -6.91
CA TYR A 278 3.87 -13.97 -6.98
C TYR A 278 5.16 -13.50 -6.32
N SER A 279 5.53 -12.22 -6.49
CA SER A 279 6.68 -11.63 -5.81
C SER A 279 6.56 -11.71 -4.29
N LYS A 280 5.43 -11.25 -3.73
CA LYS A 280 5.19 -11.23 -2.27
C LYS A 280 4.92 -12.61 -1.64
N CYS A 281 4.59 -13.60 -2.46
CA CYS A 281 4.51 -15.01 -2.07
C CYS A 281 5.84 -15.77 -2.27
N GLY A 282 6.94 -15.07 -2.58
CA GLY A 282 8.26 -15.69 -2.71
C GLY A 282 8.45 -16.52 -3.99
N SER A 283 7.69 -16.24 -5.05
CA SER A 283 7.78 -16.94 -6.34
C SER A 283 8.18 -15.98 -7.47
N LEU A 284 9.39 -15.41 -7.36
CA LEU A 284 9.91 -14.45 -8.33
C LEU A 284 9.92 -14.99 -9.77
N SER A 285 10.28 -16.27 -9.95
CA SER A 285 10.30 -16.90 -11.28
C SER A 285 8.94 -16.88 -11.99
N ARG A 286 7.83 -17.02 -11.26
CA ARG A 286 6.48 -16.90 -11.82
C ARG A 286 6.10 -15.46 -12.09
N ALA A 287 6.52 -14.52 -11.23
CA ALA A 287 6.33 -13.10 -11.46
C ALA A 287 7.01 -12.64 -12.77
N LEU A 288 8.29 -13.00 -12.96
CA LEU A 288 9.04 -12.70 -14.18
C LEU A 288 8.43 -13.37 -15.41
N ARG A 289 7.93 -14.61 -15.28
CA ARG A 289 7.22 -15.29 -16.38
C ARG A 289 5.98 -14.52 -16.82
N VAL A 290 5.17 -14.01 -15.88
CA VAL A 290 4.01 -13.18 -16.20
C VAL A 290 4.47 -11.92 -16.95
N PHE A 291 5.45 -11.19 -16.42
CA PHE A 291 5.98 -9.99 -17.07
C PHE A 291 6.48 -10.26 -18.50
N HIS A 292 7.28 -11.31 -18.70
CA HIS A 292 7.81 -11.66 -20.02
C HIS A 292 6.73 -12.16 -20.99
N SER A 293 5.64 -12.74 -20.50
CA SER A 293 4.49 -13.15 -21.33
C SER A 293 3.65 -11.97 -21.85
N MET A 294 3.75 -10.79 -21.20
CA MET A 294 3.09 -9.58 -21.68
C MET A 294 3.78 -9.07 -22.94
N LYS A 295 2.98 -8.67 -23.95
CA LYS A 295 3.49 -7.96 -25.12
C LYS A 295 4.11 -6.63 -24.71
N LEU A 296 5.17 -6.21 -25.40
CA LEU A 296 5.90 -4.99 -25.08
C LEU A 296 5.00 -3.74 -25.11
N GLU A 297 4.07 -3.67 -26.06
CA GLU A 297 3.10 -2.57 -26.23
C GLU A 297 2.06 -2.48 -25.09
N ASP A 298 1.78 -3.60 -24.42
CA ASP A 298 0.82 -3.67 -23.31
C ASP A 298 1.47 -3.37 -21.94
N ARG A 299 2.81 -3.39 -21.86
CA ARG A 299 3.53 -3.12 -20.62
C ARG A 299 3.39 -1.64 -20.27
N THR A 300 2.98 -1.40 -19.04
CA THR A 300 2.80 -0.05 -18.49
C THR A 300 3.90 0.27 -17.50
N LEU A 301 4.03 1.54 -17.12
CA LEU A 301 4.90 1.96 -16.02
C LEU A 301 4.66 1.13 -14.74
N VAL A 302 3.39 0.78 -14.47
CA VAL A 302 3.01 -0.08 -13.33
C VAL A 302 3.59 -1.50 -13.47
N SER A 303 3.66 -2.06 -14.69
CA SER A 303 4.24 -3.37 -14.97
C SER A 303 5.76 -3.38 -14.70
N TYR A 304 6.46 -2.33 -15.13
CA TYR A 304 7.89 -2.16 -14.85
C TYR A 304 8.13 -1.93 -13.35
N ASN A 305 7.40 -1.03 -12.71
CA ASN A 305 7.53 -0.75 -11.28
C ASN A 305 7.32 -2.01 -10.43
N ALA A 306 6.29 -2.81 -10.72
CA ALA A 306 6.03 -4.05 -10.00
C ALA A 306 7.17 -5.07 -10.16
N THR A 307 7.76 -5.16 -11.36
CA THR A 307 8.82 -6.13 -11.67
C THR A 307 10.17 -5.69 -11.12
N ILE A 308 10.53 -4.41 -11.25
CA ILE A 308 11.72 -3.82 -10.65
C ILE A 308 11.66 -3.98 -9.12
N GLN A 309 10.52 -3.65 -8.50
CA GLN A 309 10.33 -3.85 -7.07
C GLN A 309 10.46 -5.32 -6.65
N ALA A 310 9.97 -6.25 -7.47
CA ALA A 310 10.14 -7.68 -7.23
C ALA A 310 11.62 -8.10 -7.25
N LEU A 311 12.38 -7.67 -8.27
CA LEU A 311 13.83 -7.94 -8.34
C LEU A 311 14.56 -7.34 -7.13
N SER A 312 14.28 -6.09 -6.78
CA SER A 312 14.89 -5.39 -5.65
C SER A 312 14.65 -6.09 -4.32
N THR A 313 13.40 -6.47 -4.04
CA THR A 313 13.03 -7.17 -2.79
C THR A 313 13.52 -8.61 -2.70
N HIS A 314 13.96 -9.19 -3.81
CA HIS A 314 14.57 -10.53 -3.84
C HIS A 314 16.11 -10.50 -3.85
N GLY A 315 16.70 -9.30 -3.68
CA GLY A 315 18.16 -9.12 -3.61
C GLY A 315 18.84 -9.05 -4.98
N LEU A 316 18.08 -9.01 -6.07
CA LEU A 316 18.59 -8.96 -7.45
C LEU A 316 18.70 -7.52 -7.95
N GLY A 317 19.43 -6.68 -7.19
CA GLY A 317 19.56 -5.24 -7.49
C GLY A 317 20.17 -4.93 -8.87
N ALA A 318 21.12 -5.75 -9.33
CA ALA A 318 21.71 -5.60 -10.66
C ALA A 318 20.70 -5.87 -11.79
N ASP A 319 19.84 -6.88 -11.62
CA ASP A 319 18.78 -7.17 -12.59
C ASP A 319 17.69 -6.08 -12.57
N ALA A 320 17.41 -5.52 -11.38
CA ALA A 320 16.50 -4.38 -11.24
C ALA A 320 17.00 -3.13 -11.99
N LEU A 321 18.30 -2.82 -11.87
CA LEU A 321 18.96 -1.75 -12.63
C LEU A 321 18.94 -2.03 -14.13
N LYS A 322 19.27 -3.25 -14.54
CA LYS A 322 19.22 -3.63 -15.95
C LYS A 322 17.82 -3.43 -16.53
N LEU A 323 16.78 -3.87 -15.83
CA LEU A 323 15.40 -3.70 -16.29
C LEU A 323 14.98 -2.22 -16.35
N PHE A 324 15.49 -1.39 -15.44
CA PHE A 324 15.30 0.07 -15.46
C PHE A 324 15.99 0.72 -16.67
N ASP A 325 17.25 0.37 -16.94
CA ASP A 325 18.01 0.88 -18.08
C ASP A 325 17.42 0.39 -19.42
N GLU A 326 16.73 -0.76 -19.45
CA GLU A 326 16.00 -1.32 -20.60
C GLU A 326 14.55 -0.78 -20.76
N MET A 327 14.09 0.13 -19.89
CA MET A 327 12.75 0.71 -20.02
C MET A 327 12.61 1.45 -21.36
N PRO A 328 11.50 1.25 -22.10
CA PRO A 328 11.28 1.95 -23.34
C PRO A 328 11.21 3.46 -23.15
N ALA A 329 11.76 4.23 -24.09
CA ALA A 329 11.86 5.69 -23.99
C ALA A 329 10.50 6.42 -23.85
N TRP A 330 9.38 5.79 -24.24
CA TRP A 330 8.03 6.35 -24.09
C TRP A 330 7.41 6.10 -22.71
N ILE A 331 8.06 5.30 -21.85
CA ILE A 331 7.65 5.03 -20.48
C ILE A 331 8.59 5.81 -19.56
N GLU A 332 8.20 7.03 -19.20
CA GLU A 332 8.97 7.87 -18.29
C GLU A 332 8.90 7.32 -16.85
N PRO A 333 10.06 7.13 -16.18
CA PRO A 333 10.13 6.76 -14.76
C PRO A 333 9.46 7.79 -13.84
N ASP A 334 8.72 7.30 -12.85
CA ASP A 334 8.11 8.13 -11.80
C ASP A 334 8.79 7.94 -10.44
N GLU A 335 8.27 8.62 -9.41
CA GLU A 335 8.74 8.48 -8.04
C GLU A 335 8.72 7.03 -7.50
N ILE A 336 7.83 6.18 -8.02
CA ILE A 336 7.77 4.77 -7.62
C ILE A 336 8.86 3.98 -8.32
N THR A 337 9.14 4.27 -9.59
CA THR A 337 10.23 3.63 -10.36
C THR A 337 11.59 3.87 -9.70
N TYR A 338 11.93 5.15 -9.45
CA TYR A 338 13.23 5.50 -8.86
C TYR A 338 13.40 4.90 -7.47
N LEU A 339 12.36 4.94 -6.63
CA LEU A 339 12.39 4.30 -5.31
C LEU A 339 12.62 2.79 -5.40
N ALA A 340 11.97 2.10 -6.33
CA ALA A 340 12.13 0.65 -6.51
C ALA A 340 13.56 0.27 -6.93
N VAL A 341 14.17 1.04 -7.85
CA VAL A 341 15.55 0.82 -8.30
C VAL A 341 16.55 1.15 -7.19
N LEU A 342 16.40 2.29 -6.52
CA LEU A 342 17.24 2.66 -5.37
C LEU A 342 17.18 1.62 -4.26
N GLY A 343 15.99 1.05 -4.00
CA GLY A 343 15.83 -0.06 -3.06
C GLY A 343 16.62 -1.30 -3.48
N GLY A 344 16.69 -1.59 -4.78
CA GLY A 344 17.53 -2.66 -5.34
C GLY A 344 19.02 -2.38 -5.13
N CYS A 345 19.47 -1.16 -5.42
CA CYS A 345 20.84 -0.74 -5.15
C CYS A 345 21.18 -0.86 -3.66
N ASN A 346 20.29 -0.39 -2.79
CA ASN A 346 20.40 -0.48 -1.34
C ASN A 346 20.52 -1.93 -0.85
N HIS A 347 19.72 -2.84 -1.38
CA HIS A 347 19.75 -4.25 -0.96
C HIS A 347 20.90 -5.06 -1.54
N ALA A 348 21.52 -4.60 -2.62
CA ALA A 348 22.65 -5.25 -3.27
C ALA A 348 24.00 -4.54 -3.03
N GLY A 349 24.02 -3.42 -2.30
CA GLY A 349 25.23 -2.66 -2.02
C GLY A 349 25.82 -1.93 -3.23
N LEU A 350 25.00 -1.61 -4.23
CA LEU A 350 25.43 -0.95 -5.47
C LEU A 350 25.50 0.57 -5.28
N VAL A 351 26.46 1.02 -4.46
CA VAL A 351 26.56 2.43 -4.03
C VAL A 351 26.67 3.40 -5.21
N ASN A 352 27.55 3.12 -6.16
CA ASN A 352 27.78 4.00 -7.30
C ASN A 352 26.55 4.09 -8.22
N ASP A 353 25.87 2.97 -8.46
CA ASP A 353 24.63 2.95 -9.22
C ASP A 353 23.50 3.65 -8.47
N GLY A 354 23.41 3.48 -7.14
CA GLY A 354 22.45 4.20 -6.31
C GLY A 354 22.62 5.72 -6.39
N ARG A 355 23.88 6.21 -6.34
CA ARG A 355 24.18 7.64 -6.57
C ARG A 355 23.76 8.08 -7.98
N ARG A 356 24.18 7.33 -9.01
CA ARG A 356 23.79 7.60 -10.42
C ARG A 356 22.28 7.71 -10.58
N VAL A 357 21.52 6.78 -10.01
CA VAL A 357 20.05 6.76 -10.10
C VAL A 357 19.45 7.95 -9.35
N PHE A 358 19.93 8.27 -8.14
CA PHE A 358 19.44 9.40 -7.36
C PHE A 358 19.70 10.74 -8.07
N ASP A 359 20.90 10.93 -8.60
CA ASP A 359 21.30 12.17 -9.29
C ASP A 359 20.61 12.35 -10.65
N SER A 360 20.22 11.25 -11.31
CA SER A 360 19.51 11.26 -12.60
C SER A 360 17.99 11.33 -12.48
N MET A 361 17.45 11.51 -11.27
CA MET A 361 16.01 11.64 -11.04
C MET A 361 15.43 12.85 -11.78
N ARG A 362 14.45 12.60 -12.64
CA ARG A 362 13.68 13.65 -13.35
C ARG A 362 12.49 14.18 -12.55
N VAL A 363 12.25 13.61 -11.38
CA VAL A 363 11.20 14.00 -10.42
C VAL A 363 11.84 14.46 -9.12
N PRO A 364 11.27 15.42 -8.38
CA PRO A 364 11.81 15.86 -7.10
C PRO A 364 11.90 14.70 -6.09
N PRO A 365 13.08 14.44 -5.47
CA PRO A 365 13.20 13.40 -4.46
C PRO A 365 12.33 13.69 -3.24
N ASN A 366 11.52 12.71 -2.85
CA ASN A 366 10.72 12.74 -1.62
C ASN A 366 11.45 12.04 -0.45
N MET A 367 10.87 12.08 0.76
CA MET A 367 11.42 11.49 1.98
C MET A 367 11.90 10.03 1.82
N LYS A 368 11.17 9.21 1.04
CA LYS A 368 11.52 7.80 0.84
C LYS A 368 12.78 7.62 -0.01
N HIS A 369 13.00 8.48 -1.00
CA HIS A 369 14.21 8.46 -1.82
C HIS A 369 15.43 8.81 -0.97
N TYR A 370 15.35 9.89 -0.19
CA TYR A 370 16.38 10.27 0.79
C TYR A 370 16.65 9.15 1.79
N GLY A 371 15.61 8.54 2.36
CA GLY A 371 15.78 7.41 3.27
C GLY A 371 16.48 6.22 2.65
N THR A 372 16.24 5.94 1.37
CA THR A 372 16.85 4.81 0.68
C THR A 372 18.33 5.07 0.36
N ILE A 373 18.68 6.28 -0.09
CA ILE A 373 20.08 6.64 -0.39
C ILE A 373 20.90 6.76 0.91
N VAL A 374 20.32 7.30 1.99
CA VAL A 374 20.93 7.36 3.32
C VAL A 374 21.18 5.96 3.87
N ASP A 375 20.22 5.04 3.74
CA ASP A 375 20.41 3.63 4.13
C ASP A 375 21.54 2.97 3.32
N LEU A 376 21.56 3.18 2.00
CA LEU A 376 22.60 2.64 1.11
C LEU A 376 24.01 3.14 1.50
N LEU A 377 24.17 4.45 1.66
CA LEU A 377 25.44 5.07 2.06
C LEU A 377 25.86 4.61 3.47
N GLY A 378 24.90 4.60 4.39
CA GLY A 378 25.10 4.17 5.76
C GLY A 378 25.58 2.72 5.85
N ARG A 379 24.92 1.78 5.15
CA ARG A 379 25.35 0.37 5.09
C ARG A 379 26.73 0.18 4.49
N ALA A 380 27.09 1.00 3.50
CA ALA A 380 28.41 1.01 2.89
C ALA A 380 29.51 1.64 3.77
N GLY A 381 29.16 2.23 4.92
CA GLY A 381 30.10 2.86 5.84
C GLY A 381 30.41 4.33 5.52
N HIS A 382 29.71 4.94 4.56
CA HIS A 382 29.82 6.36 4.24
C HIS A 382 28.98 7.21 5.21
N LEU A 383 29.30 7.14 6.50
CA LEU A 383 28.48 7.71 7.59
C LEU A 383 28.33 9.24 7.49
N ASP A 384 29.42 9.94 7.19
CA ASP A 384 29.42 11.40 7.08
C ASP A 384 28.58 11.85 5.89
N GLU A 385 28.70 11.17 4.74
CA GLU A 385 27.89 11.46 3.56
C GLU A 385 26.41 11.16 3.78
N ALA A 386 26.09 10.09 4.49
CA ALA A 386 24.72 9.76 4.88
C ALA A 386 24.13 10.85 5.80
N HIS A 387 24.91 11.36 6.75
CA HIS A 387 24.49 12.46 7.62
C HIS A 387 24.33 13.78 6.84
N ASP A 388 25.28 14.11 5.98
CA ASP A 388 25.23 15.28 5.10
C ASP A 388 24.00 15.26 4.19
N MET A 389 23.64 14.09 3.67
CA MET A 389 22.44 13.92 2.84
C MET A 389 21.17 14.31 3.60
N ILE A 390 21.07 13.96 4.89
CA ILE A 390 19.96 14.37 5.76
C ILE A 390 19.94 15.89 5.93
N MET A 391 21.10 16.51 6.15
CA MET A 391 21.20 17.95 6.39
C MET A 391 20.91 18.79 5.14
N ARG A 392 21.09 18.24 3.94
CA ARG A 392 20.84 18.93 2.65
C ARG A 392 19.40 18.80 2.16
N MET A 393 18.53 18.07 2.86
CA MET A 393 17.14 17.89 2.46
C MET A 393 16.36 19.22 2.44
N PRO A 394 15.45 19.43 1.49
CA PRO A 394 14.66 20.66 1.41
C PRO A 394 13.49 20.70 2.42
N PHE A 395 13.34 19.68 3.26
CA PHE A 395 12.30 19.54 4.28
C PHE A 395 12.87 18.76 5.48
N PRO A 396 12.29 18.92 6.69
CA PRO A 396 12.79 18.25 7.88
C PRO A 396 12.70 16.72 7.78
N ALA A 397 13.74 16.04 8.25
CA ALA A 397 13.80 14.59 8.39
C ALA A 397 12.72 14.08 9.36
N ASP A 398 12.10 12.94 9.03
CA ASP A 398 11.10 12.29 9.87
C ASP A 398 11.71 11.26 10.82
N ILE A 399 10.86 10.66 11.66
CA ILE A 399 11.23 9.60 12.60
C ILE A 399 11.89 8.42 11.87
N VAL A 400 11.35 8.03 10.70
CA VAL A 400 11.83 6.86 9.95
C VAL A 400 13.26 7.06 9.47
N LEU A 401 13.62 8.26 9.01
CA LEU A 401 14.97 8.56 8.54
C LEU A 401 16.01 8.50 9.67
N TRP A 402 15.68 9.01 10.85
CA TRP A 402 16.56 8.90 12.03
C TRP A 402 16.63 7.48 12.59
N GLN A 403 15.56 6.69 12.47
CA GLN A 403 15.59 5.24 12.77
C GLN A 403 16.56 4.49 11.85
N THR A 404 16.60 4.86 10.56
CA THR A 404 17.59 4.33 9.60
C THR A 404 19.01 4.66 10.06
N MET A 405 19.28 5.91 10.44
CA MET A 405 20.61 6.29 10.96
C MET A 405 21.00 5.57 12.25
N LEU A 406 20.05 5.34 13.16
CA LEU A 406 20.30 4.55 14.37
C LEU A 406 20.61 3.09 14.04
N GLY A 407 19.92 2.51 13.06
CA GLY A 407 20.22 1.18 12.52
C GLY A 407 21.62 1.08 11.91
N VAL A 408 22.01 2.08 11.11
CA VAL A 408 23.36 2.22 10.54
C VAL A 408 24.42 2.36 11.63
N ALA A 409 24.16 3.19 12.65
CA ALA A 409 25.06 3.35 13.79
C ALA A 409 25.27 2.03 14.55
N LYS A 410 24.20 1.24 14.73
CA LYS A 410 24.29 -0.12 15.29
C LYS A 410 25.10 -1.06 14.40
N MET A 411 24.96 -0.97 13.09
CA MET A 411 25.69 -1.83 12.14
C MET A 411 27.20 -1.60 12.23
N HIS A 412 27.63 -0.34 12.34
CA HIS A 412 29.04 0.04 12.43
C HIS A 412 29.57 0.16 13.87
N GLY A 413 28.73 -0.08 14.87
CA GLY A 413 29.08 0.09 16.28
C GLY A 413 29.52 1.52 16.65
N ASN A 414 29.00 2.52 15.94
CA ASN A 414 29.30 3.93 16.16
C ASN A 414 28.36 4.50 17.24
N VAL A 415 28.92 4.73 18.44
CA VAL A 415 28.12 5.12 19.61
C VAL A 415 27.67 6.58 19.53
N GLU A 416 28.54 7.48 19.05
CA GLU A 416 28.23 8.91 18.93
C GLU A 416 27.07 9.15 17.97
N LEU A 417 27.09 8.47 16.82
CA LEU A 417 26.01 8.54 15.85
C LEU A 417 24.70 7.96 16.41
N ALA A 418 24.78 6.85 17.17
CA ALA A 418 23.62 6.24 17.80
C ALA A 418 22.98 7.17 18.85
N GLU A 419 23.79 7.81 19.69
CA GLU A 419 23.34 8.77 20.70
C GLU A 419 22.71 10.01 20.04
N SER A 420 23.34 10.54 18.99
CA SER A 420 22.82 11.67 18.20
C SER A 420 21.48 11.35 17.54
N ALA A 421 21.37 10.20 16.86
CA ALA A 421 20.13 9.76 16.23
C ALA A 421 19.02 9.51 17.26
N ALA A 422 19.34 8.89 18.40
CA ALA A 422 18.37 8.64 19.47
C ALA A 422 17.87 9.94 20.12
N ALA A 423 18.74 10.95 20.29
CA ALA A 423 18.34 12.27 20.76
C ALA A 423 17.34 12.93 19.79
N LYS A 424 17.61 12.86 18.48
CA LYS A 424 16.68 13.36 17.45
C LYS A 424 15.35 12.62 17.44
N LEU A 425 15.35 11.31 17.64
CA LEU A 425 14.12 10.53 17.76
C LEU A 425 13.29 10.94 18.99
N ALA A 426 13.94 11.21 20.12
CA ALA A 426 13.28 11.71 21.33
C ALA A 426 12.70 13.12 21.14
N GLU A 427 13.43 14.03 20.49
CA GLU A 427 12.94 15.37 20.12
C GLU A 427 11.69 15.32 19.24
N LEU A 428 11.62 14.33 18.33
CA LEU A 428 10.47 14.10 17.45
C LEU A 428 9.32 13.33 18.14
N GLY A 429 9.48 12.96 19.41
CA GLY A 429 8.48 12.23 20.19
C GLY A 429 8.33 10.76 19.80
N SER A 430 9.36 10.14 19.22
CA SER A 430 9.34 8.69 18.97
C SER A 430 9.31 7.92 20.29
N ASN A 431 8.42 6.92 20.36
CA ASN A 431 8.33 6.01 21.50
C ASN A 431 8.23 4.55 21.05
N VAL A 432 8.89 4.22 19.94
CA VAL A 432 8.87 2.88 19.35
C VAL A 432 9.91 2.00 20.05
N ASP A 433 9.56 0.75 20.37
CA ASP A 433 10.43 -0.21 21.06
C ASP A 433 11.75 -0.46 20.32
N GLY A 434 11.71 -0.48 18.98
CA GLY A 434 12.86 -0.65 18.12
C GLY A 434 14.00 0.35 18.39
N ASP A 435 13.68 1.60 18.69
CA ASP A 435 14.68 2.67 18.86
C ASP A 435 15.52 2.42 20.11
N TYR A 436 14.85 2.15 21.22
CA TYR A 436 15.50 1.79 22.48
C TYR A 436 16.28 0.49 22.36
N VAL A 437 15.71 -0.52 21.69
CA VAL A 437 16.39 -1.81 21.48
C VAL A 437 17.66 -1.63 20.66
N LEU A 438 17.64 -0.82 19.59
CA LEU A 438 18.82 -0.54 18.77
C LEU A 438 19.90 0.20 19.57
N LEU A 439 19.54 1.26 20.30
CA LEU A 439 20.49 2.01 21.14
C LEU A 439 21.09 1.12 22.24
N SER A 440 20.24 0.35 22.95
CA SER A 440 20.68 -0.62 23.95
C SER A 440 21.64 -1.66 23.35
N ASN A 441 21.39 -2.11 22.12
CA ASN A 441 22.25 -3.06 21.43
C ASN A 441 23.62 -2.45 21.09
N VAL A 442 23.67 -1.16 20.70
CA VAL A 442 24.93 -0.45 20.47
C VAL A 442 25.75 -0.42 21.77
N TYR A 443 25.14 -0.03 22.89
CA TYR A 443 25.82 -0.03 24.19
C TYR A 443 26.28 -1.43 24.62
N ALA A 444 25.43 -2.45 24.48
CA ALA A 444 25.78 -3.83 24.81
C ALA A 444 26.99 -4.33 24.00
N SER A 445 27.07 -4.01 22.70
CA SER A 445 28.21 -4.40 21.86
C SER A 445 29.54 -3.75 22.27
N LYS A 446 29.51 -2.69 23.08
CA LYS A 446 30.68 -2.01 23.66
C LYS A 446 30.82 -2.27 25.17
N ALA A 447 30.11 -3.26 25.71
CA ALA A 447 30.08 -3.60 27.13
C ALA A 447 29.68 -2.43 28.07
N ARG A 448 28.93 -1.44 27.57
CA ARG A 448 28.45 -0.29 28.35
C ARG A 448 27.14 -0.65 29.10
N TRP A 449 27.20 -1.61 30.03
CA TRP A 449 26.03 -2.20 30.68
C TRP A 449 25.22 -1.22 31.55
N ALA A 450 25.86 -0.22 32.14
CA ALA A 450 25.17 0.83 32.89
C ALA A 450 24.22 1.63 31.97
N ASP A 451 24.61 1.86 30.72
CA ASP A 451 23.81 2.60 29.75
C ASP A 451 22.67 1.74 29.20
N VAL A 452 22.92 0.43 29.02
CA VAL A 452 21.86 -0.56 28.74
C VAL A 452 20.80 -0.53 29.84
N GLY A 453 21.21 -0.47 31.10
CA GLY A 453 20.33 -0.31 32.26
C GLY A 453 19.46 0.94 32.12
N ARG A 454 20.08 2.11 31.89
CA ARG A 454 19.36 3.38 31.71
C ARG A 454 18.35 3.33 30.56
N VAL A 455 18.71 2.79 29.41
CA VAL A 455 17.80 2.67 28.27
C VAL A 455 16.58 1.80 28.63
N ARG A 456 16.78 0.70 29.36
CA ARG A 456 15.69 -0.16 29.84
C ARG A 456 14.81 0.53 30.87
N ASP A 457 15.38 1.36 31.74
CA ASP A 457 14.62 2.20 32.66
C ASP A 457 13.74 3.20 31.91
N THR A 458 14.29 3.87 30.89
CA THR A 458 13.52 4.78 30.04
C THR A 458 12.41 4.07 29.27
N MET A 459 12.65 2.86 28.76
CA MET A 459 11.59 2.05 28.14
C MET A 459 10.44 1.78 29.11
N ARG A 460 10.77 1.44 30.38
CA ARG A 460 9.77 1.20 31.43
C ARG A 460 9.00 2.47 31.78
N SER A 461 9.69 3.61 31.94
CA SER A 461 9.03 4.89 32.26
C SER A 461 8.10 5.37 31.16
N ASN A 462 8.38 5.00 29.91
CA ASN A 462 7.59 5.40 28.75
C ASN A 462 6.55 4.33 28.32
N ASP A 463 6.32 3.30 29.15
CA ASP A 463 5.42 2.16 28.91
C ASP A 463 5.64 1.44 27.56
N VAL A 464 6.91 1.32 27.16
CA VAL A 464 7.30 0.67 25.91
C VAL A 464 7.62 -0.81 26.15
N ARG A 465 6.95 -1.69 25.40
CA ARG A 465 7.17 -3.15 25.45
C ARG A 465 7.76 -3.67 24.14
N LYS A 466 8.76 -4.55 24.26
CA LYS A 466 9.39 -5.22 23.12
C LYS A 466 8.40 -6.14 22.41
N VAL A 467 8.27 -6.01 21.10
CA VAL A 467 7.48 -6.93 20.27
C VAL A 467 8.20 -8.28 20.14
N PRO A 468 7.54 -9.42 20.42
CA PRO A 468 8.14 -10.74 20.24
C PRO A 468 8.30 -11.08 18.74
N GLY A 469 9.44 -11.70 18.41
CA GLY A 469 9.67 -12.25 17.08
C GLY A 469 8.91 -13.56 16.88
N PHE A 470 8.25 -13.72 15.74
CA PHE A 470 7.56 -14.94 15.35
C PHE A 470 7.73 -15.21 13.85
N SER A 471 7.61 -16.47 13.47
CA SER A 471 7.71 -16.93 12.09
C SER A 471 6.46 -17.71 11.68
N TYR A 472 6.10 -17.63 10.41
CA TYR A 472 5.05 -18.47 9.81
C TYR A 472 5.62 -19.35 8.72
N THR A 473 5.00 -20.51 8.50
CA THR A 473 5.19 -21.34 7.30
C THR A 473 3.85 -21.91 6.85
N GLU A 474 3.63 -21.99 5.54
CA GLU A 474 2.43 -22.55 4.93
C GLU A 474 2.70 -24.00 4.53
N ILE A 475 1.93 -24.95 5.08
CA ILE A 475 2.01 -26.38 4.72
C ILE A 475 0.60 -26.88 4.48
N ASP A 476 0.37 -27.52 3.33
CA ASP A 476 -0.95 -28.01 2.90
C ASP A 476 -2.07 -26.94 2.96
N GLY A 477 -1.72 -25.69 2.68
CA GLY A 477 -2.65 -24.55 2.71
C GLY A 477 -2.98 -24.02 4.12
N VAL A 478 -2.31 -24.52 5.16
CA VAL A 478 -2.49 -24.08 6.55
C VAL A 478 -1.28 -23.28 7.00
N MET A 479 -1.53 -22.11 7.62
CA MET A 479 -0.48 -21.26 8.19
C MET A 479 -0.14 -21.70 9.61
N HIS A 480 1.11 -22.10 9.83
CA HIS A 480 1.63 -22.50 11.13
C HIS A 480 2.52 -21.39 11.72
N LYS A 481 2.17 -20.91 12.92
CA LYS A 481 2.91 -19.87 13.64
C LYS A 481 3.88 -20.50 14.63
N PHE A 482 5.08 -19.94 14.72
CA PHE A 482 6.11 -20.30 15.69
C PHE A 482 6.62 -19.06 16.42
N ILE A 483 6.76 -19.16 17.74
CA ILE A 483 7.48 -18.20 18.58
C ILE A 483 8.81 -18.80 19.07
N ASN A 484 9.69 -17.99 19.67
CA ASN A 484 10.93 -18.53 20.24
C ASN A 484 10.61 -19.54 21.35
N GLY A 485 11.18 -20.74 21.28
CA GLY A 485 10.95 -21.79 22.27
C GLY A 485 9.53 -22.36 22.27
N ASP A 486 8.79 -22.22 21.16
CA ASP A 486 7.40 -22.65 21.04
C ASP A 486 7.21 -24.15 21.36
N LYS A 487 6.22 -24.46 22.19
CA LYS A 487 5.76 -25.81 22.53
C LYS A 487 4.23 -25.95 22.45
N GLU A 488 3.53 -24.93 21.94
CA GLU A 488 2.09 -24.94 21.74
C GLU A 488 1.69 -25.73 20.49
N HIS A 489 2.59 -25.84 19.49
CA HIS A 489 2.36 -26.63 18.29
C HIS A 489 2.16 -28.13 18.60
N HIS A 490 1.15 -28.77 18.00
CA HIS A 490 0.78 -30.17 18.30
C HIS A 490 1.91 -31.21 18.08
N ARG A 491 2.91 -30.84 17.27
CA ARG A 491 4.05 -31.67 16.82
C ARG A 491 5.37 -31.12 17.36
N TRP A 492 5.36 -30.27 18.39
CA TRP A 492 6.57 -29.62 18.89
C TRP A 492 7.71 -30.59 19.22
N ARG A 493 7.41 -31.80 19.73
CA ARG A 493 8.43 -32.83 20.01
C ARG A 493 9.14 -33.33 18.76
N GLU A 494 8.42 -33.49 17.65
CA GLU A 494 9.00 -33.88 16.37
C GLU A 494 9.86 -32.75 15.80
N ILE A 495 9.37 -31.50 15.89
CA ILE A 495 10.09 -30.32 15.43
C ILE A 495 11.41 -30.15 16.18
N TYR A 496 11.42 -30.35 17.50
CA TYR A 496 12.64 -30.23 18.32
C TYR A 496 13.65 -31.33 17.97
N ARG A 497 13.20 -32.58 17.83
CA ARG A 497 14.09 -33.66 17.37
C ARG A 497 14.65 -33.40 15.98
N ALA A 498 13.83 -32.87 15.08
CA ALA A 498 14.29 -32.50 13.74
C ALA A 498 15.33 -31.39 13.81
N LEU A 499 15.12 -30.40 14.68
CA LEU A 499 16.06 -29.32 14.91
C LEU A 499 17.39 -29.82 15.50
N ASP A 500 17.37 -30.75 16.45
CA ASP A 500 18.59 -31.36 17.00
C ASP A 500 19.38 -32.08 15.90
N ASN A 501 18.70 -32.85 15.04
CA ASN A 501 19.31 -33.51 13.88
C ASN A 501 19.86 -32.51 12.86
N ILE A 502 19.15 -31.41 12.62
CA ILE A 502 19.61 -30.31 11.77
C ILE A 502 20.90 -29.74 12.31
N VAL A 503 20.93 -29.37 13.60
CA VAL A 503 22.10 -28.77 14.27
C VAL A 503 23.30 -29.70 14.16
N SER A 504 23.13 -30.99 14.49
CA SER A 504 24.20 -31.99 14.34
C SER A 504 24.76 -32.02 12.92
N ARG A 505 23.89 -32.04 11.91
CA ARG A 505 24.31 -32.14 10.50
C ARG A 505 24.97 -30.86 9.98
N ILE A 506 24.52 -29.68 10.38
CA ILE A 506 25.15 -28.43 9.96
C ILE A 506 26.46 -28.15 10.72
N SER A 507 26.63 -28.69 11.92
CA SER A 507 27.91 -28.64 12.65
C SER A 507 29.02 -29.39 11.89
N GLU A 508 28.71 -30.51 11.23
CA GLU A 508 29.63 -31.21 10.32
C GLU A 508 30.03 -30.35 9.10
N LEU A 509 29.23 -29.34 8.75
CA LEU A 509 29.51 -28.36 7.70
C LEU A 509 30.20 -27.09 8.22
N GLY A 510 30.63 -27.07 9.48
CA GLY A 510 31.33 -25.95 10.11
C GLY A 510 30.40 -24.89 10.71
N TYR A 511 29.18 -25.26 11.11
CA TYR A 511 28.32 -24.34 11.87
C TYR A 511 28.90 -24.06 13.27
N GLU A 512 29.14 -22.79 13.55
CA GLU A 512 29.42 -22.27 14.89
C GLU A 512 28.32 -21.27 15.29
N PRO A 513 27.67 -21.44 16.45
CA PRO A 513 26.66 -20.51 16.94
C PRO A 513 27.22 -19.09 17.08
N GLN A 514 26.57 -18.11 16.46
CA GLN A 514 27.01 -16.71 16.54
C GLN A 514 26.49 -16.04 17.81
N THR A 515 27.08 -16.37 18.96
CA THR A 515 26.67 -15.87 20.30
C THR A 515 26.80 -14.36 20.46
N SER A 516 27.61 -13.70 19.64
CA SER A 516 27.69 -12.23 19.55
C SER A 516 26.34 -11.58 19.16
N ASN A 517 25.43 -12.34 18.55
CA ASN A 517 24.06 -11.88 18.27
C ASN A 517 23.16 -11.86 19.52
N VAL A 518 23.57 -12.50 20.62
CA VAL A 518 22.84 -12.52 21.89
C VAL A 518 23.40 -11.43 22.81
N LEU A 519 22.78 -10.25 22.74
CA LEU A 519 23.18 -9.05 23.46
C LEU A 519 22.63 -8.99 24.90
N HIS A 520 22.58 -10.15 25.54
CA HIS A 520 22.25 -10.31 26.95
C HIS A 520 23.51 -10.63 27.75
N ASP A 521 23.61 -10.06 28.95
CA ASP A 521 24.68 -10.34 29.91
C ASP A 521 24.39 -11.69 30.61
N ILE A 522 24.61 -12.77 29.86
CA ILE A 522 24.36 -14.17 30.25
C ILE A 522 25.55 -15.04 29.84
N GLY A 523 25.65 -16.24 30.42
CA GLY A 523 26.72 -17.18 30.14
C GLY A 523 26.76 -17.64 28.68
N GLU A 524 27.93 -18.06 28.20
CA GLU A 524 28.11 -18.44 26.79
C GLU A 524 27.23 -19.63 26.37
N GLU A 525 27.07 -20.62 27.25
CA GLU A 525 26.17 -21.76 27.05
C GLU A 525 24.69 -21.33 26.95
N GLU A 526 24.27 -20.35 27.76
CA GLU A 526 22.91 -19.81 27.72
C GLU A 526 22.66 -19.01 26.44
N LYS A 527 23.68 -18.31 25.92
CA LYS A 527 23.60 -17.64 24.60
C LYS A 527 23.41 -18.66 23.49
N GLN A 528 24.17 -19.75 23.49
CA GLN A 528 24.02 -20.82 22.50
C GLN A 528 22.62 -21.43 22.57
N TYR A 529 22.14 -21.73 23.78
CA TYR A 529 20.79 -22.27 23.99
C TYR A 529 19.69 -21.34 23.45
N ALA A 530 19.81 -20.02 23.69
CA ALA A 530 18.85 -19.03 23.20
C ALA A 530 18.77 -18.98 21.66
N LEU A 531 19.89 -19.20 20.96
CA LEU A 531 19.95 -19.22 19.50
C LEU A 531 19.30 -20.47 18.88
N CYS A 532 19.31 -21.60 19.58
CA CYS A 532 18.83 -22.87 19.04
C CYS A 532 17.35 -22.81 18.66
N TYR A 533 16.51 -22.21 19.51
CA TYR A 533 15.05 -22.30 19.39
C TYR A 533 14.38 -21.06 18.78
N HIS A 534 15.12 -20.31 17.96
CA HIS A 534 14.55 -19.20 17.19
C HIS A 534 13.39 -19.66 16.29
N SER A 535 12.37 -18.81 16.15
CA SER A 535 11.14 -19.12 15.41
C SER A 535 11.40 -19.51 13.96
N GLU A 536 12.41 -18.92 13.31
CA GLU A 536 12.83 -19.24 11.96
C GLU A 536 13.30 -20.69 11.85
N LYS A 537 14.12 -21.15 12.80
CA LYS A 537 14.66 -22.51 12.81
C LYS A 537 13.56 -23.53 13.06
N LEU A 538 12.63 -23.24 13.97
CA LEU A 538 11.44 -24.06 14.22
C LEU A 538 10.57 -24.18 12.96
N ALA A 539 10.33 -23.06 12.26
CA ALA A 539 9.56 -23.05 11.02
C ALA A 539 10.24 -23.86 9.90
N ILE A 540 11.56 -23.73 9.74
CA ILE A 540 12.33 -24.52 8.75
C ILE A 540 12.31 -26.01 9.11
N ALA A 541 12.52 -26.36 10.38
CA ALA A 541 12.49 -27.73 10.86
C ALA A 541 11.11 -28.37 10.62
N PHE A 542 10.03 -27.65 10.92
CA PHE A 542 8.68 -28.09 10.62
C PHE A 542 8.44 -28.26 9.12
N GLY A 543 8.95 -27.34 8.29
CA GLY A 543 8.94 -27.43 6.84
C GLY A 543 9.61 -28.71 6.34
N LEU A 544 10.82 -29.01 6.82
CA LEU A 544 11.57 -30.21 6.41
C LEU A 544 10.85 -31.52 6.72
N ILE A 545 10.22 -31.63 7.90
CA ILE A 545 9.55 -32.88 8.30
C ILE A 545 8.14 -33.04 7.71
N SER A 546 7.58 -31.98 7.12
CA SER A 546 6.19 -31.98 6.65
C SER A 546 6.08 -31.83 5.13
N THR A 547 7.20 -31.68 4.41
CA THR A 547 7.20 -31.53 2.95
C THR A 547 8.19 -32.50 2.30
N PRO A 548 7.85 -33.07 1.12
CA PRO A 548 8.70 -34.01 0.41
C PRO A 548 10.06 -33.42 0.03
N PRO A 549 11.09 -34.26 -0.17
CA PRO A 549 12.39 -33.83 -0.68
C PRO A 549 12.27 -33.01 -1.97
N GLY A 550 13.06 -31.94 -2.08
CA GLY A 550 13.07 -31.02 -3.22
C GLY A 550 12.04 -29.89 -3.17
N GLU A 551 11.01 -29.95 -2.31
CA GLU A 551 10.03 -28.87 -2.22
C GLU A 551 10.62 -27.59 -1.60
N THR A 552 10.21 -26.41 -2.07
CA THR A 552 10.70 -25.14 -1.49
C THR A 552 10.05 -24.86 -0.14
N ILE A 553 10.86 -24.62 0.90
CA ILE A 553 10.35 -24.22 2.22
C ILE A 553 10.21 -22.69 2.24
N ARG A 554 9.03 -22.18 2.61
CA ARG A 554 8.76 -20.75 2.70
C ARG A 554 8.50 -20.35 4.15
N VAL A 555 9.22 -19.34 4.63
CA VAL A 555 9.10 -18.81 5.99
C VAL A 555 8.88 -17.30 5.93
N ILE A 556 7.92 -16.80 6.69
CA ILE A 556 7.68 -15.36 6.85
C ILE A 556 8.06 -14.96 8.27
N LYS A 557 8.91 -13.95 8.43
CA LYS A 557 9.36 -13.40 9.71
C LYS A 557 8.84 -11.97 9.88
N ASN A 558 8.30 -11.65 11.05
CA ASN A 558 7.80 -10.30 11.35
C ASN A 558 8.91 -9.25 11.61
N LEU A 559 10.11 -9.72 11.97
CA LEU A 559 11.30 -8.90 12.21
C LEU A 559 12.35 -9.15 11.12
N ARG A 560 13.48 -8.44 11.16
CA ARG A 560 14.67 -8.81 10.37
C ARG A 560 15.17 -10.18 10.85
N ILE A 561 15.59 -11.05 9.94
CA ILE A 561 16.28 -12.29 10.31
C ILE A 561 17.54 -11.97 11.11
N CYS A 562 17.96 -12.81 12.08
CA CYS A 562 19.22 -12.60 12.79
C CYS A 562 20.40 -13.28 12.09
N GLY A 563 21.65 -12.86 12.42
CA GLY A 563 22.87 -13.32 11.74
C GLY A 563 22.99 -14.84 11.77
N ASP A 564 22.78 -15.40 12.94
CA ASP A 564 22.83 -16.83 13.18
C ASP A 564 21.77 -17.60 12.37
N CYS A 565 20.50 -17.17 12.38
CA CYS A 565 19.44 -17.81 11.59
C CYS A 565 19.73 -17.76 10.08
N HIS A 566 20.34 -16.69 9.59
CA HIS A 566 20.73 -16.58 8.18
C HIS A 566 21.84 -17.59 7.82
N VAL A 567 22.85 -17.76 8.66
CA VAL A 567 23.91 -18.77 8.48
C VAL A 567 23.32 -20.18 8.55
N VAL A 568 22.46 -20.45 9.53
CA VAL A 568 21.79 -21.74 9.68
C VAL A 568 20.94 -22.06 8.45
N ALA A 569 20.15 -21.11 7.92
CA ALA A 569 19.37 -21.34 6.71
C ALA A 569 20.25 -21.67 5.49
N LYS A 570 21.41 -21.00 5.32
CA LYS A 570 22.40 -21.37 4.30
C LYS A 570 22.84 -22.82 4.47
N LEU A 571 23.30 -23.19 5.66
CA LEU A 571 23.84 -24.53 5.90
C LEU A 571 22.77 -25.63 5.76
N ILE A 572 21.53 -25.36 6.18
CA ILE A 572 20.40 -26.28 5.96
C ILE A 572 20.16 -26.47 4.46
N SER A 573 20.14 -25.39 3.66
CA SER A 573 19.91 -25.50 2.21
C SER A 573 20.93 -26.43 1.54
N LYS A 574 22.20 -26.33 1.93
CA LYS A 574 23.30 -27.19 1.47
C LYS A 574 23.20 -28.62 2.01
N ALA A 575 22.94 -28.78 3.31
CA ALA A 575 22.91 -30.09 3.96
C ALA A 575 21.75 -30.96 3.46
N TYR A 576 20.59 -30.36 3.21
CA TYR A 576 19.37 -31.07 2.84
C TYR A 576 19.02 -30.99 1.35
N GLY A 577 19.75 -30.21 0.56
CA GLY A 577 19.45 -29.99 -0.86
C GLY A 577 18.06 -29.37 -1.05
N ARG A 578 17.75 -28.34 -0.25
CA ARG A 578 16.43 -27.68 -0.23
C ARG A 578 16.58 -26.20 -0.50
N VAL A 579 15.74 -25.66 -1.38
CA VAL A 579 15.57 -24.21 -1.50
C VAL A 579 14.74 -23.72 -0.31
N ILE A 580 15.26 -22.74 0.42
CA ILE A 580 14.56 -22.11 1.55
C ILE A 580 14.37 -20.64 1.22
N ILE A 581 13.15 -20.13 1.31
CA ILE A 581 12.85 -18.72 1.08
C ILE A 581 12.34 -18.13 2.39
N ILE A 582 13.09 -17.15 2.92
CA ILE A 582 12.69 -16.42 4.12
C ILE A 582 12.35 -14.99 3.73
N ARG A 583 11.08 -14.60 3.90
CA ARG A 583 10.64 -13.20 3.82
C ARG A 583 10.76 -12.58 5.19
N ASP A 584 11.63 -11.59 5.34
CA ASP A 584 11.68 -10.77 6.54
C ASP A 584 10.94 -9.43 6.35
N ARG A 585 11.03 -8.52 7.33
CA ARG A 585 10.37 -7.21 7.27
C ARG A 585 10.78 -6.36 6.06
N ALA A 586 11.99 -6.55 5.52
CA ALA A 586 12.53 -5.71 4.45
C ALA A 586 12.59 -6.43 3.10
N ARG A 587 12.91 -7.73 3.05
CA ARG A 587 13.17 -8.44 1.78
C ARG A 587 13.05 -9.96 1.89
N PHE A 588 13.21 -10.62 0.75
CA PHE A 588 13.37 -12.06 0.63
C PHE A 588 14.85 -12.46 0.65
N HIS A 589 15.10 -13.58 1.30
CA HIS A 589 16.35 -14.30 1.28
C HIS A 589 16.08 -15.69 0.70
N GLN A 590 16.58 -15.96 -0.50
CA GLN A 590 16.53 -17.29 -1.08
C GLN A 590 17.85 -18.00 -0.79
N PHE A 591 17.78 -19.08 -0.04
CA PHE A 591 18.90 -19.94 0.33
C PHE A 591 18.90 -21.19 -0.54
N GLU A 592 20.02 -21.42 -1.21
CA GLU A 592 20.20 -22.54 -2.15
C GLU A 592 21.68 -22.91 -2.17
N ASP A 593 21.98 -24.21 -2.02
CA ASP A 593 23.34 -24.77 -2.00
C ASP A 593 24.35 -24.02 -1.09
N GLY A 594 23.88 -23.51 0.05
CA GLY A 594 24.74 -22.82 1.01
C GLY A 594 24.97 -21.34 0.71
N GLN A 595 24.33 -20.81 -0.33
CA GLN A 595 24.39 -19.40 -0.69
C GLN A 595 23.04 -18.73 -0.41
N CYS A 596 23.05 -17.40 -0.28
CA CYS A 596 21.83 -16.61 -0.17
C CYS A 596 21.78 -15.60 -1.33
N SER A 597 20.59 -15.35 -1.89
CA SER A 597 20.37 -14.38 -2.97
C SER A 597 20.92 -12.98 -2.65
N CYS A 598 21.07 -12.66 -1.37
CA CYS A 598 21.60 -11.38 -0.95
C CYS A 598 23.13 -11.28 -0.80
N ARG A 599 23.87 -12.36 -1.04
CA ARG A 599 25.34 -12.39 -0.97
C ARG A 599 25.92 -11.87 0.35
N ASP A 600 25.22 -12.16 1.45
CA ASP A 600 25.56 -11.73 2.81
C ASP A 600 25.58 -10.20 3.04
N TYR A 601 24.97 -9.42 2.14
CA TYR A 601 24.80 -7.98 2.28
C TYR A 601 23.36 -7.64 2.71
N TRP A 602 23.05 -7.58 4.02
CA TRP A 602 21.72 -7.23 4.56
C TRP A 602 21.72 -6.32 5.78
#